data_AF-A0AA38GQT4-F1
#
_entry.id   AF-A0AA38GQT4-F1
#
_cell.length_a   1.000
_cell.length_b   1.000
_cell.length_c   1.000
_cell.angle_alpha   90.00
_cell.angle_beta   90.00
_cell.angle_gamma   90.00
#
_symmetry.space_group_name_H-M   'P 1'
#
loop_
_entity.id
_entity.type
_entity.pdbx_description
1 polymer ?
#
loop_
_entity_poly.entity_id
_entity_poly.type
_entity_poly.pdbx_seq_one_letter_code
_entity_poly.pdbx_strand_id
1 'polypeptide(L)'
;QGKVSFHCNSWIAPSPHTHNHRVFFANKSFLPEKTPVGLKKLRELDMELLRGDGTGERKVSDLIYDYDIYNDIAEPEKSPELQREVLGGSQDFPYPRRCRTGRPRVKTAPEFETRGSLNFIPPDERFPYTDLSDFGAHLLTSFANMIAPTLLNLFDNAFDSFDEVSELYRRGLKTRVNSRRSLRQNENPFRIIVGILDEVEDNIPIINFNRPQIVEADEFAWRKDEEFARQTLAGVNPIVIQCLQKFPPSGSLDENMYGQQKSAITAQHIEKRLEGLSVDQAAACKRLFILDYYDAFMPYVERINKISNDVKTYASRTLFFLTKEGTLSPVAIELCLPPIDENEAVRKVFTPAKDGTEEGALWLLAKAHVKSNDAGYHQLVSHWLRTHCITEPFIIATHRQLSKMHPVYKLLTPHYVDTMDINQAARQSLINGGGIIEQGFTTGRYSMEMSSKVYKQWTFNEQGLPADLVARGMAVPDPKAPHGLRLVIEDYPYAVDGIDIWFVIRQWVSDYLSLYYKDDTSVKKDKELQA
;
A
#
# COMPACT_ATOMS: atom_id res chain seq x y z
N GLN A 1 -9.83 -49.24 7.00
CA GLN A 1 -9.35 -48.24 6.01
C GLN A 1 -9.76 -46.87 6.51
N GLY A 2 -8.85 -45.89 6.54
CA GLY A 2 -9.14 -44.54 7.04
C GLY A 2 -9.88 -43.67 6.02
N LYS A 3 -10.58 -42.64 6.50
CA LYS A 3 -11.26 -41.63 5.66
C LYS A 3 -10.24 -40.89 4.78
N VAL A 4 -10.52 -40.76 3.48
CA VAL A 4 -9.74 -39.95 2.53
C VAL A 4 -10.54 -38.69 2.19
N SER A 5 -9.94 -37.52 2.38
CA SER A 5 -10.59 -36.22 2.14
C SER A 5 -9.93 -35.48 0.98
N PHE A 6 -10.75 -34.84 0.15
CA PHE A 6 -10.34 -33.97 -0.96
C PHE A 6 -10.92 -32.57 -0.69
N HIS A 7 -10.05 -31.56 -0.60
CA HIS A 7 -10.46 -30.17 -0.48
C HIS A 7 -10.24 -29.49 -1.82
N CYS A 8 -11.32 -29.31 -2.58
CA CYS A 8 -11.23 -28.87 -3.98
C CYS A 8 -11.30 -27.35 -4.13
N ASN A 9 -12.25 -26.70 -3.45
CA ASN A 9 -12.50 -25.25 -3.42
C ASN A 9 -12.16 -24.55 -4.74
N SER A 10 -12.77 -25.00 -5.84
CA SER A 10 -12.42 -24.51 -7.17
C SER A 10 -13.63 -24.54 -8.09
N TRP A 11 -13.70 -23.56 -9.00
CA TRP A 11 -14.74 -23.48 -10.02
C TRP A 11 -14.52 -24.52 -11.13
N ILE A 12 -15.59 -25.18 -11.55
CA ILE A 12 -15.57 -26.14 -12.67
C ILE A 12 -16.39 -25.54 -13.82
N ALA A 13 -15.70 -25.09 -14.87
CA ALA A 13 -16.35 -24.55 -16.05
C ALA A 13 -17.05 -25.67 -16.86
N PRO A 14 -18.19 -25.38 -17.53
CA PRO A 14 -18.82 -26.31 -18.47
C PRO A 14 -17.85 -26.70 -19.58
N SER A 15 -17.93 -27.96 -20.03
CA SER A 15 -16.92 -28.63 -20.86
C SER A 15 -17.21 -28.68 -22.38
N PRO A 16 -17.29 -27.56 -23.13
CA PRO A 16 -17.15 -27.64 -24.59
C PRO A 16 -15.74 -27.32 -25.12
N HIS A 17 -14.84 -26.69 -24.32
CA HIS A 17 -13.59 -26.10 -24.85
C HIS A 17 -12.29 -26.38 -24.07
N THR A 18 -12.34 -27.10 -22.95
CA THR A 18 -11.14 -27.47 -22.20
C THR A 18 -10.78 -28.93 -22.47
N HIS A 19 -9.72 -29.18 -23.25
CA HIS A 19 -9.29 -30.55 -23.57
C HIS A 19 -8.63 -31.30 -22.39
N ASN A 20 -8.42 -30.63 -21.24
CA ASN A 20 -7.75 -31.20 -20.09
C ASN A 20 -8.70 -31.35 -18.89
N HIS A 21 -8.79 -32.55 -18.34
CA HIS A 21 -9.56 -32.82 -17.12
C HIS A 21 -8.93 -32.15 -15.89
N ARG A 22 -9.77 -31.61 -15.00
CA ARG A 22 -9.33 -31.07 -13.71
C ARG A 22 -8.84 -32.19 -12.80
N VAL A 23 -7.72 -31.97 -12.13
CA VAL A 23 -7.14 -32.89 -11.15
C VAL A 23 -7.33 -32.32 -9.74
N PHE A 24 -7.75 -33.17 -8.81
CA PHE A 24 -7.84 -32.85 -7.39
C PHE A 24 -7.09 -33.88 -6.56
N PHE A 25 -6.23 -33.41 -5.66
CA PHE A 25 -5.43 -34.27 -4.79
C PHE A 25 -6.08 -34.39 -3.40
N ALA A 26 -5.85 -35.54 -2.75
CA ALA A 26 -6.24 -35.71 -1.35
C ALA A 26 -5.43 -34.79 -0.43
N ASN A 27 -5.92 -34.52 0.78
CA ASN A 27 -5.30 -33.56 1.71
C ASN A 27 -3.92 -33.97 2.29
N LYS A 28 -3.26 -34.98 1.74
CA LYS A 28 -1.90 -35.35 2.16
C LYS A 28 -0.87 -34.41 1.53
N SER A 29 0.22 -34.14 2.24
CA SER A 29 1.31 -33.30 1.77
C SER A 29 2.48 -34.17 1.34
N PHE A 30 3.10 -33.85 0.20
CA PHE A 30 4.24 -34.56 -0.33
C PHE A 30 5.25 -33.57 -0.91
N LEU A 31 6.52 -33.70 -0.49
CA LEU A 31 7.64 -33.17 -1.26
C LEU A 31 7.71 -33.87 -2.62
N PRO A 32 8.29 -33.25 -3.67
CA PRO A 32 8.32 -33.83 -5.01
C PRO A 32 8.88 -35.26 -5.03
N GLU A 33 9.98 -35.51 -4.32
CA GLU A 33 10.62 -36.83 -4.21
C GLU A 33 9.78 -37.89 -3.48
N LYS A 34 8.86 -37.48 -2.61
CA LYS A 34 7.96 -38.37 -1.85
C LYS A 34 6.61 -38.57 -2.53
N THR A 35 6.39 -37.96 -3.69
CA THR A 35 5.14 -38.12 -4.44
C THR A 35 4.94 -39.60 -4.84
N PRO A 36 3.79 -40.22 -4.53
CA PRO A 36 3.49 -41.58 -4.96
C PRO A 36 3.64 -41.75 -6.47
N VAL A 37 4.21 -42.86 -6.93
CA VAL A 37 4.56 -43.07 -8.35
C VAL A 37 3.38 -42.83 -9.29
N GLY A 38 2.18 -43.29 -8.93
CA GLY A 38 0.96 -43.08 -9.72
C GLY A 38 0.47 -41.63 -9.80
N LEU A 39 0.97 -40.73 -8.95
CA LEU A 39 0.57 -39.31 -8.91
C LEU A 39 1.62 -38.37 -9.54
N LYS A 40 2.83 -38.85 -9.84
CA LYS A 40 3.93 -37.99 -10.35
C LYS A 40 3.54 -37.26 -11.65
N LYS A 41 3.01 -38.01 -12.62
CA LYS A 41 2.55 -37.43 -13.89
C LYS A 41 1.41 -36.43 -13.69
N LEU A 42 0.48 -36.70 -12.78
CA LEU A 42 -0.64 -35.79 -12.49
C LEU A 42 -0.16 -34.51 -11.80
N ARG A 43 0.84 -34.61 -10.91
CA ARG A 43 1.48 -33.47 -10.25
C ARG A 43 2.13 -32.53 -11.27
N GLU A 44 2.89 -33.09 -12.21
CA GLU A 44 3.55 -32.33 -13.27
C GLU A 44 2.54 -31.68 -14.21
N LEU A 45 1.56 -32.44 -14.70
CA LEU A 45 0.52 -31.94 -15.60
C LEU A 45 -0.31 -30.81 -14.97
N ASP A 46 -0.72 -30.93 -13.70
CA ASP A 46 -1.47 -29.87 -13.02
C ASP A 46 -0.68 -28.55 -12.99
N MET A 47 0.61 -28.61 -12.64
CA MET A 47 1.45 -27.41 -12.62
C MET A 47 1.72 -26.84 -14.03
N GLU A 48 1.89 -27.70 -15.05
CA GLU A 48 2.02 -27.24 -16.45
C GLU A 48 0.78 -26.47 -16.91
N LEU A 49 -0.41 -26.95 -16.55
CA LEU A 49 -1.67 -26.28 -16.86
C LEU A 49 -1.80 -24.93 -16.15
N LEU A 50 -1.36 -24.84 -14.89
CA LEU A 50 -1.36 -23.59 -14.13
C LEU A 50 -0.34 -22.58 -14.67
N ARG A 51 0.77 -23.02 -15.28
CA ARG A 51 1.76 -22.12 -15.89
C ARG A 51 1.31 -21.55 -17.24
N GLY A 52 0.60 -22.35 -18.04
CA GLY A 52 0.28 -22.01 -19.42
C GLY A 52 1.52 -21.85 -20.30
N ASP A 53 1.37 -21.18 -21.45
CA ASP A 53 2.43 -21.02 -22.46
C ASP A 53 2.93 -19.56 -22.63
N GLY A 54 2.40 -18.64 -21.82
CA GLY A 54 2.74 -17.21 -21.87
C GLY A 54 2.13 -16.42 -23.04
N THR A 55 1.27 -17.04 -23.85
CA THR A 55 0.65 -16.42 -25.03
C THR A 55 -0.86 -16.28 -24.86
N GLY A 56 -1.54 -15.62 -25.79
CA GLY A 56 -3.01 -15.53 -25.85
C GLY A 56 -3.67 -14.62 -24.82
N GLU A 57 -4.93 -14.25 -25.09
CA GLU A 57 -5.79 -13.55 -24.14
C GLU A 57 -6.37 -14.53 -23.11
N ARG A 58 -6.40 -14.13 -21.84
CA ARG A 58 -6.92 -14.97 -20.77
C ARG A 58 -8.44 -14.95 -20.74
N LYS A 59 -9.04 -16.14 -20.67
CA LYS A 59 -10.50 -16.33 -20.56
C LYS A 59 -10.90 -16.52 -19.11
N VAL A 60 -12.16 -16.22 -18.78
CA VAL A 60 -12.71 -16.34 -17.42
C VAL A 60 -12.55 -17.76 -16.83
N SER A 61 -12.49 -18.78 -17.68
CA SER A 61 -12.28 -20.18 -17.28
C SER A 61 -10.82 -20.61 -17.15
N ASP A 62 -9.86 -19.76 -17.55
CA ASP A 62 -8.44 -20.12 -17.54
C ASP A 62 -7.89 -20.13 -16.11
N LEU A 63 -7.18 -21.19 -15.73
CA LEU A 63 -6.49 -21.29 -14.43
C LEU A 63 -5.01 -20.91 -14.52
N ILE A 64 -4.66 -20.07 -15.49
CA ILE A 64 -3.28 -19.77 -15.85
C ILE A 64 -2.77 -18.60 -15.02
N TYR A 65 -1.71 -18.85 -14.26
CA TYR A 65 -0.97 -17.87 -13.47
C TYR A 65 0.30 -17.52 -14.24
N ASP A 66 0.45 -16.26 -14.61
CA ASP A 66 1.65 -15.78 -15.29
C ASP A 66 1.87 -14.29 -15.02
N TYR A 67 3.06 -13.80 -15.35
CA TYR A 67 3.50 -12.45 -15.02
C TYR A 67 3.36 -11.49 -16.20
N ASP A 68 3.03 -10.25 -15.91
CA ASP A 68 3.17 -9.13 -16.84
C ASP A 68 3.47 -7.84 -16.06
N ILE A 69 3.84 -6.78 -16.78
CA ILE A 69 4.17 -5.45 -16.23
C ILE A 69 2.90 -4.60 -16.09
N TYR A 70 2.97 -3.52 -15.32
CA TYR A 70 1.86 -2.57 -15.20
C TYR A 70 1.83 -1.62 -16.40
N ASN A 71 1.26 -2.11 -17.48
CA ASN A 71 0.98 -1.39 -18.72
C ASN A 71 -0.52 -1.34 -19.05
N ASP A 72 -1.37 -1.71 -18.09
CA ASP A 72 -2.83 -1.77 -18.18
C ASP A 72 -3.54 -0.67 -17.38
N ILE A 73 -2.77 0.29 -16.84
CA ILE A 73 -3.28 1.40 -16.01
C ILE A 73 -3.44 2.72 -16.78
N ALA A 74 -3.05 2.78 -18.05
CA ALA A 74 -3.14 3.97 -18.91
C ALA A 74 -4.25 3.84 -19.96
N GLU A 75 -4.77 4.97 -20.45
CA GLU A 75 -5.73 5.01 -21.58
C GLU A 75 -5.38 6.10 -22.61
N PRO A 76 -4.21 6.00 -23.28
CA PRO A 76 -3.71 7.07 -24.15
C PRO A 76 -4.62 7.35 -25.37
N GLU A 77 -5.37 6.35 -25.86
CA GLU A 77 -6.33 6.53 -26.97
C GLU A 77 -7.60 7.29 -26.54
N LYS A 78 -7.94 7.31 -25.24
CA LYS A 78 -9.10 8.07 -24.74
C LYS A 78 -8.76 9.55 -24.53
N SER A 79 -7.58 9.83 -23.99
CA SER A 79 -7.09 11.19 -23.77
C SER A 79 -5.58 11.21 -23.47
N PRO A 80 -4.82 12.20 -23.97
CA PRO A 80 -3.42 12.41 -23.58
C PRO A 80 -3.23 12.55 -22.06
N GLU A 81 -4.24 13.06 -21.34
CA GLU A 81 -4.20 13.21 -19.90
C GLU A 81 -4.27 11.88 -19.13
N LEU A 82 -4.64 10.79 -19.81
CA LEU A 82 -4.72 9.44 -19.25
C LEU A 82 -3.49 8.57 -19.61
N GLN A 83 -2.50 9.15 -20.29
CA GLN A 83 -1.22 8.48 -20.52
C GLN A 83 -0.39 8.40 -19.23
N ARG A 84 0.13 7.21 -18.92
CA ARG A 84 0.99 6.95 -17.75
C ARG A 84 2.24 6.20 -18.18
N GLU A 85 3.26 6.19 -17.33
CA GLU A 85 4.46 5.40 -17.55
C GLU A 85 4.16 3.90 -17.43
N VAL A 86 4.85 3.08 -18.22
CA VAL A 86 4.84 1.62 -18.05
C VAL A 86 5.73 1.27 -16.86
N LEU A 87 5.18 0.57 -15.87
CA LEU A 87 5.91 0.21 -14.65
C LEU A 87 6.31 -1.27 -14.65
N GLY A 88 7.60 -1.51 -14.51
CA GLY A 88 8.23 -2.83 -14.58
C GLY A 88 8.88 -3.10 -15.93
N GLY A 89 10.03 -3.79 -15.93
CA GLY A 89 10.75 -4.15 -17.15
C GLY A 89 11.77 -3.11 -17.62
N SER A 90 11.92 -1.98 -16.93
CA SER A 90 12.95 -0.97 -17.19
C SER A 90 13.71 -0.60 -15.90
N GLN A 91 14.90 0.00 -16.08
CA GLN A 91 15.68 0.57 -14.96
C GLN A 91 15.11 1.91 -14.48
N ASP A 92 14.39 2.62 -15.33
CA ASP A 92 13.81 3.91 -14.99
C ASP A 92 12.58 3.74 -14.09
N PHE A 93 11.73 2.77 -14.40
CA PHE A 93 10.52 2.44 -13.64
C PHE A 93 10.49 0.95 -13.27
N PRO A 94 11.38 0.49 -12.36
CA PRO A 94 11.32 -0.87 -11.87
C PRO A 94 10.07 -1.05 -11.01
N TYR A 95 9.46 -2.23 -11.09
CA TYR A 95 8.24 -2.52 -10.35
C TYR A 95 8.02 -4.04 -10.21
N PRO A 96 7.32 -4.50 -9.16
CA PRO A 96 6.82 -5.87 -9.09
C PRO A 96 5.94 -6.22 -10.30
N ARG A 97 5.83 -7.50 -10.61
CA ARG A 97 4.95 -8.00 -11.67
C ARG A 97 3.53 -8.20 -11.15
N ARG A 98 2.56 -8.12 -12.06
CA ARG A 98 1.15 -8.42 -11.82
C ARG A 98 0.72 -9.66 -12.61
N CYS A 99 -0.51 -10.13 -12.36
CA CYS A 99 -1.11 -11.20 -13.15
C CYS A 99 -1.28 -10.80 -14.61
N ARG A 100 -0.74 -11.62 -15.52
CA ARG A 100 -0.92 -11.47 -16.97
C ARG A 100 -2.39 -11.64 -17.35
N THR A 101 -2.89 -10.71 -18.17
CA THR A 101 -4.26 -10.72 -18.70
C THR A 101 -4.27 -11.00 -20.20
N GLY A 102 -3.25 -10.53 -20.93
CA GLY A 102 -3.02 -10.89 -22.32
C GLY A 102 -4.01 -10.29 -23.32
N ARG A 103 -4.73 -9.23 -22.95
CA ARG A 103 -5.59 -8.48 -23.87
C ARG A 103 -4.76 -7.84 -24.98
N PRO A 104 -5.38 -7.45 -26.10
CA PRO A 104 -4.68 -6.81 -27.20
C PRO A 104 -3.92 -5.55 -26.77
N ARG A 105 -2.84 -5.23 -27.50
CA ARG A 105 -2.11 -3.96 -27.34
C ARG A 105 -2.93 -2.80 -27.88
N VAL A 106 -2.74 -1.62 -27.30
CA VAL A 106 -3.31 -0.36 -27.81
C VAL A 106 -2.69 -0.08 -29.19
N LYS A 107 -3.48 0.35 -30.19
CA LYS A 107 -3.02 0.42 -31.58
C LYS A 107 -2.00 1.54 -31.79
N THR A 108 -2.24 2.69 -31.17
CA THR A 108 -1.37 3.87 -31.28
C THR A 108 -0.19 3.87 -30.31
N ALA A 109 -0.23 3.02 -29.28
CA ALA A 109 0.78 2.95 -28.22
C ALA A 109 0.98 1.48 -27.77
N PRO A 110 1.66 0.65 -28.58
CA PRO A 110 1.71 -0.80 -28.43
C PRO A 110 2.42 -1.30 -27.14
N GLU A 111 3.10 -0.42 -26.42
CA GLU A 111 3.63 -0.67 -25.08
C GLU A 111 2.53 -0.85 -24.02
N PHE A 112 1.32 -0.33 -24.26
CA PHE A 112 0.16 -0.47 -23.38
C PHE A 112 -0.76 -1.62 -23.75
N GLU A 113 -1.31 -2.26 -22.74
CA GLU A 113 -2.40 -3.23 -22.89
C GLU A 113 -3.74 -2.47 -22.92
N THR A 114 -4.65 -2.87 -23.82
CA THR A 114 -6.02 -2.34 -23.84
C THR A 114 -6.73 -2.62 -22.52
N ARG A 115 -7.68 -1.76 -22.16
CA ARG A 115 -8.48 -1.93 -20.94
C ARG A 115 -9.82 -2.57 -21.26
N GLY A 116 -10.24 -3.49 -20.40
CA GLY A 116 -11.54 -4.18 -20.48
C GLY A 116 -12.50 -3.72 -19.38
N SER A 117 -13.70 -4.30 -19.35
CA SER A 117 -14.68 -4.08 -18.27
C SER A 117 -14.27 -4.76 -16.95
N LEU A 118 -13.52 -5.86 -17.02
CA LEU A 118 -13.00 -6.60 -15.88
C LEU A 118 -11.60 -7.12 -16.20
N ASN A 119 -10.68 -7.02 -15.23
CA ASN A 119 -9.37 -7.63 -15.37
C ASN A 119 -9.47 -9.14 -15.10
N PHE A 120 -8.77 -9.92 -15.92
CA PHE A 120 -8.65 -11.35 -15.68
C PHE A 120 -7.82 -11.60 -14.43
N ILE A 121 -8.30 -12.53 -13.62
CA ILE A 121 -7.56 -13.33 -12.65
C ILE A 121 -8.04 -14.77 -12.77
N PRO A 122 -7.22 -15.77 -12.42
CA PRO A 122 -7.67 -17.16 -12.36
C PRO A 122 -8.94 -17.29 -11.52
N PRO A 123 -9.94 -18.08 -11.94
CA PRO A 123 -11.25 -18.09 -11.30
C PRO A 123 -11.23 -18.55 -9.84
N ASP A 124 -10.25 -19.35 -9.44
CA ASP A 124 -10.07 -19.78 -8.04
C ASP A 124 -9.59 -18.64 -7.12
N GLU A 125 -9.08 -17.55 -7.69
CA GLU A 125 -8.69 -16.33 -6.97
C GLU A 125 -9.83 -15.32 -6.85
N ARG A 126 -10.98 -15.58 -7.50
CA ARG A 126 -12.16 -14.71 -7.39
C ARG A 126 -12.92 -15.05 -6.12
N PHE A 127 -13.19 -14.03 -5.31
CA PHE A 127 -13.99 -14.21 -4.11
C PHE A 127 -15.41 -14.68 -4.46
N PRO A 128 -15.93 -15.75 -3.86
CA PRO A 128 -17.33 -16.12 -3.99
C PRO A 128 -18.15 -15.10 -3.20
N TYR A 129 -18.71 -14.11 -3.88
CA TYR A 129 -19.47 -13.00 -3.29
C TYR A 129 -20.81 -13.45 -2.66
N THR A 130 -20.75 -14.19 -1.55
CA THR A 130 -21.92 -14.65 -0.79
C THR A 130 -22.35 -13.68 0.31
N ASP A 131 -21.49 -12.72 0.68
CA ASP A 131 -21.79 -11.64 1.63
C ASP A 131 -21.33 -10.29 1.04
N LEU A 132 -22.21 -9.28 1.07
CA LEU A 132 -21.99 -7.94 0.51
C LEU A 132 -21.39 -6.95 1.51
N SER A 133 -21.15 -7.39 2.76
CA SER A 133 -20.65 -6.55 3.86
C SER A 133 -19.12 -6.41 3.89
N ASP A 134 -18.38 -7.28 3.21
CA ASP A 134 -16.90 -7.24 3.19
C ASP A 134 -16.36 -6.24 2.16
N PHE A 135 -15.47 -5.33 2.59
CA PHE A 135 -14.74 -4.42 1.70
C PHE A 135 -13.84 -5.20 0.74
N GLY A 136 -14.38 -5.51 -0.43
CA GLY A 136 -13.69 -6.23 -1.50
C GLY A 136 -13.70 -5.49 -2.85
N ALA A 137 -13.25 -6.19 -3.89
CA ALA A 137 -13.17 -5.68 -5.27
C ALA A 137 -14.46 -4.98 -5.74
N HIS A 138 -15.63 -5.52 -5.39
CA HIS A 138 -16.92 -4.94 -5.76
C HIS A 138 -17.23 -3.60 -5.10
N LEU A 139 -17.02 -3.47 -3.77
CA LEU A 139 -17.25 -2.20 -3.08
C LEU A 139 -16.33 -1.11 -3.62
N LEU A 140 -15.08 -1.45 -3.94
CA LEU A 140 -14.14 -0.53 -4.59
C LEU A 140 -14.64 -0.08 -5.97
N THR A 141 -15.03 -1.01 -6.84
CA THR A 141 -15.54 -0.70 -8.18
C THR A 141 -16.85 0.11 -8.11
N SER A 142 -17.76 -0.23 -7.19
CA SER A 142 -19.00 0.51 -6.96
C SER A 142 -18.74 1.93 -6.45
N PHE A 143 -17.81 2.10 -5.50
CA PHE A 143 -17.41 3.41 -5.01
C PHE A 143 -16.86 4.27 -6.16
N ALA A 144 -15.94 3.72 -6.96
CA ALA A 144 -15.34 4.42 -8.09
C ALA A 144 -16.35 4.89 -9.15
N ASN A 145 -17.28 4.01 -9.52
CA ASN A 145 -18.18 4.27 -10.65
C ASN A 145 -19.42 5.10 -10.26
N MET A 146 -19.83 5.11 -8.98
CA MET A 146 -21.10 5.73 -8.56
C MET A 146 -20.94 6.79 -7.48
N ILE A 147 -20.09 6.55 -6.48
CA ILE A 147 -19.97 7.44 -5.32
C ILE A 147 -18.99 8.56 -5.60
N ALA A 148 -17.77 8.26 -6.07
CA ALA A 148 -16.74 9.26 -6.31
C ALA A 148 -17.19 10.39 -7.27
N PRO A 149 -17.80 10.11 -8.43
CA PRO A 149 -18.30 11.18 -9.33
C PRO A 149 -19.38 12.04 -8.67
N THR A 150 -20.21 11.42 -7.82
CA THR A 150 -21.25 12.13 -7.07
C THR A 150 -20.63 13.07 -6.04
N LEU A 151 -19.63 12.62 -5.28
CA LEU A 151 -18.92 13.45 -4.30
C LEU A 151 -18.22 14.63 -4.96
N LEU A 152 -17.56 14.41 -6.11
CA LEU A 152 -16.90 15.49 -6.86
C LEU A 152 -17.90 16.59 -7.26
N ASN A 153 -19.09 16.22 -7.71
CA ASN A 153 -20.13 17.19 -8.09
C ASN A 153 -20.81 17.87 -6.88
N LEU A 154 -20.63 17.36 -5.65
CA LEU A 154 -21.23 17.93 -4.45
C LEU A 154 -20.36 18.98 -3.78
N PHE A 155 -19.04 18.83 -3.90
CA PHE A 155 -18.05 19.71 -3.31
C PHE A 155 -17.36 20.55 -4.38
N ASP A 156 -18.14 21.40 -5.06
CA ASP A 156 -17.61 22.39 -6.00
C ASP A 156 -16.83 23.52 -5.28
N ASN A 157 -16.99 23.65 -3.95
CA ASN A 157 -16.37 24.68 -3.13
C ASN A 157 -15.56 24.08 -1.98
N ALA A 158 -14.53 24.82 -1.53
CA ALA A 158 -13.80 24.51 -0.31
C ALA A 158 -14.71 24.63 0.93
N PHE A 159 -14.40 23.87 1.98
CA PHE A 159 -15.05 24.04 3.28
C PHE A 159 -14.65 25.38 3.91
N ASP A 160 -15.64 26.11 4.43
CA ASP A 160 -15.41 27.42 5.07
C ASP A 160 -14.95 27.28 6.53
N SER A 161 -15.14 26.10 7.15
CA SER A 161 -14.71 25.84 8.52
C SER A 161 -14.49 24.35 8.81
N PHE A 162 -13.75 24.06 9.90
CA PHE A 162 -13.65 22.68 10.41
C PHE A 162 -14.98 22.12 10.94
N ASP A 163 -15.95 22.98 11.26
CA ASP A 163 -17.28 22.53 11.69
C ASP A 163 -18.04 21.88 10.53
N GLU A 164 -17.92 22.41 9.31
CA GLU A 164 -18.53 21.81 8.11
C GLU A 164 -17.97 20.41 7.81
N VAL A 165 -16.67 20.22 8.00
CA VAL A 165 -16.03 18.89 7.91
C VAL A 165 -16.58 17.97 9.00
N SER A 166 -16.82 18.50 10.20
CA SER A 166 -17.33 17.74 11.33
C SER A 166 -18.81 17.33 11.15
N GLU A 167 -19.60 18.16 10.49
CA GLU A 167 -20.99 17.85 10.16
C GLU A 167 -21.13 16.62 9.25
N LEU A 168 -20.10 16.30 8.44
CA LEU A 168 -20.08 15.09 7.59
C LEU A 168 -20.31 13.80 8.40
N TYR A 169 -19.79 13.74 9.62
CA TYR A 169 -19.90 12.56 10.50
C TYR A 169 -20.75 12.80 11.76
N ARG A 170 -21.28 14.02 11.97
CA ARG A 170 -22.32 14.28 12.98
C ARG A 170 -23.73 14.13 12.42
N ARG A 171 -23.97 14.63 11.20
CA ARG A 171 -25.31 14.70 10.58
C ARG A 171 -25.39 14.03 9.21
N GLY A 172 -24.25 13.65 8.62
CA GLY A 172 -24.20 13.05 7.28
C GLY A 172 -24.42 14.06 6.15
N LEU A 173 -24.29 13.60 4.91
CA LEU A 173 -24.45 14.45 3.74
C LEU A 173 -25.93 14.57 3.29
N LYS A 174 -26.45 15.81 3.26
CA LYS A 174 -27.78 16.11 2.71
C LYS A 174 -27.70 16.34 1.20
N THR A 175 -28.00 15.33 0.37
CA THR A 175 -27.84 15.42 -1.10
C THR A 175 -29.11 14.98 -1.84
N ARG A 176 -29.32 15.46 -3.08
CA ARG A 176 -30.46 15.04 -3.95
C ARG A 176 -30.36 13.60 -4.46
N VAL A 177 -29.19 12.97 -4.31
CA VAL A 177 -28.98 11.54 -4.58
C VAL A 177 -29.67 10.66 -3.52
N ASN A 178 -30.14 11.26 -2.42
CA ASN A 178 -30.99 10.63 -1.40
C ASN A 178 -32.46 10.42 -1.85
N SER A 179 -32.74 10.23 -3.13
CA SER A 179 -34.07 9.75 -3.55
C SER A 179 -33.94 8.55 -4.48
N ARG A 180 -34.60 7.45 -4.10
CA ARG A 180 -34.75 6.19 -4.86
C ARG A 180 -35.05 6.40 -6.35
N ARG A 181 -35.68 7.53 -6.70
CA ARG A 181 -36.07 7.92 -8.06
C ARG A 181 -34.88 8.22 -8.99
N SER A 182 -33.80 8.81 -8.47
CA SER A 182 -32.62 9.17 -9.26
C SER A 182 -31.77 7.94 -9.64
N LEU A 183 -31.65 6.98 -8.71
CA LEU A 183 -30.89 5.74 -8.90
C LEU A 183 -31.60 4.74 -9.82
N ARG A 184 -32.94 4.75 -9.89
CA ARG A 184 -33.73 3.91 -10.80
C ARG A 184 -33.70 4.34 -12.27
N GLN A 185 -33.28 5.57 -12.57
CA GLN A 185 -33.28 6.11 -13.93
C GLN A 185 -32.00 5.83 -14.73
N ASN A 186 -30.95 5.29 -14.08
CA ASN A 186 -29.76 4.81 -14.79
C ASN A 186 -29.98 3.36 -15.25
N GLU A 187 -30.32 3.18 -16.53
CA GLU A 187 -30.48 1.88 -17.18
C GLU A 187 -29.11 1.22 -17.47
N ASN A 188 -28.44 0.66 -16.45
CA ASN A 188 -27.38 -0.37 -16.63
C ASN A 188 -27.01 -1.08 -15.31
N PRO A 189 -26.34 -2.25 -15.31
CA PRO A 189 -26.98 -3.48 -14.89
C PRO A 189 -26.39 -4.01 -13.58
N PHE A 190 -26.76 -3.50 -12.41
CA PHE A 190 -26.42 -4.18 -11.15
C PHE A 190 -27.55 -4.10 -10.12
N ARG A 191 -28.42 -5.13 -10.16
CA ARG A 191 -29.42 -5.45 -9.12
C ARG A 191 -28.84 -5.64 -7.71
N ILE A 192 -27.52 -5.68 -7.57
CA ILE A 192 -26.80 -5.89 -6.30
C ILE A 192 -26.95 -4.68 -5.36
N ILE A 193 -26.96 -3.46 -5.92
CA ILE A 193 -27.20 -2.23 -5.16
C ILE A 193 -28.65 -2.14 -4.70
N VAL A 194 -29.59 -2.72 -5.45
CA VAL A 194 -31.00 -2.78 -5.05
C VAL A 194 -31.16 -3.58 -3.75
N GLY A 195 -30.38 -4.64 -3.54
CA GLY A 195 -30.40 -5.40 -2.28
C GLY A 195 -29.90 -4.62 -1.06
N ILE A 196 -28.86 -3.78 -1.22
CA ILE A 196 -28.32 -2.92 -0.16
C ILE A 196 -29.27 -1.74 0.14
N LEU A 197 -29.98 -1.23 -0.88
CA LEU A 197 -30.90 -0.11 -0.75
C LEU A 197 -32.33 -0.50 -0.31
N ASP A 198 -32.69 -1.78 -0.39
CA ASP A 198 -33.98 -2.29 0.07
C ASP A 198 -34.03 -2.44 1.60
N GLU A 199 -32.89 -2.45 2.31
CA GLU A 199 -32.80 -2.48 3.78
C GLU A 199 -32.78 -1.09 4.44
N VAL A 200 -32.65 -0.01 3.67
CA VAL A 200 -32.55 1.36 4.20
C VAL A 200 -33.94 1.99 4.27
N GLU A 201 -34.40 2.35 5.47
CA GLU A 201 -35.64 3.13 5.68
C GLU A 201 -35.58 4.47 4.94
N ASP A 202 -36.73 4.98 4.46
CA ASP A 202 -36.86 6.18 3.61
C ASP A 202 -36.29 7.49 4.23
N ASN A 203 -35.83 7.48 5.48
CA ASN A 203 -35.28 8.62 6.22
C ASN A 203 -33.77 8.52 6.55
N ILE A 204 -33.04 7.49 6.09
CA ILE A 204 -31.61 7.31 6.39
C ILE A 204 -30.75 7.84 5.22
N PRO A 205 -29.76 8.72 5.46
CA PRO A 205 -28.86 9.21 4.40
C PRO A 205 -27.99 8.09 3.82
N ILE A 206 -27.87 8.03 2.49
CA ILE A 206 -27.13 6.98 1.75
C ILE A 206 -25.62 7.06 2.00
N ILE A 207 -25.08 8.24 2.35
CA ILE A 207 -23.69 8.42 2.76
C ILE A 207 -23.67 8.90 4.21
N ASN A 208 -23.51 7.96 5.13
CA ASN A 208 -23.32 8.21 6.55
C ASN A 208 -21.87 7.90 6.91
N PHE A 209 -21.06 8.94 7.19
CA PHE A 209 -19.71 8.73 7.67
C PHE A 209 -19.76 8.41 9.16
N ASN A 210 -19.23 7.26 9.55
CA ASN A 210 -19.00 6.98 10.96
C ASN A 210 -18.06 8.02 11.54
N ARG A 211 -18.33 8.45 12.78
CA ARG A 211 -17.44 9.36 13.50
C ARG A 211 -16.04 8.74 13.60
N PRO A 212 -14.98 9.41 13.12
CA PRO A 212 -13.63 8.87 13.20
C PRO A 212 -13.16 8.72 14.65
N GLN A 213 -12.47 7.62 14.95
CA GLN A 213 -11.99 7.31 16.30
C GLN A 213 -11.11 8.42 16.91
N ILE A 214 -10.29 9.08 16.08
CA ILE A 214 -9.40 10.16 16.52
C ILE A 214 -10.14 11.37 17.13
N VAL A 215 -11.39 11.61 16.73
CA VAL A 215 -12.21 12.72 17.25
C VAL A 215 -13.30 12.27 18.22
N GLU A 216 -13.30 11.00 18.62
CA GLU A 216 -14.35 10.44 19.47
C GLU A 216 -14.28 10.99 20.89
N ALA A 217 -13.08 10.96 21.49
CA ALA A 217 -12.86 11.46 22.86
C ALA A 217 -12.60 12.98 22.92
N ASP A 218 -11.84 13.52 21.96
CA ASP A 218 -11.49 14.94 21.88
C ASP A 218 -11.45 15.38 20.41
N GLU A 219 -12.39 16.25 20.03
CA GLU A 219 -12.57 16.73 18.66
C GLU A 219 -11.35 17.48 18.10
N PHE A 220 -10.51 18.05 18.98
CA PHE A 220 -9.34 18.83 18.60
C PHE A 220 -8.02 18.09 18.83
N ALA A 221 -8.05 16.82 19.25
CA ALA A 221 -6.86 16.03 19.53
C ALA A 221 -5.88 16.00 18.35
N TRP A 222 -6.40 15.88 17.12
CA TRP A 222 -5.60 15.84 15.88
C TRP A 222 -4.73 17.09 15.64
N ARG A 223 -5.07 18.22 16.28
CA ARG A 223 -4.30 19.47 16.16
C ARG A 223 -3.06 19.51 17.05
N LYS A 224 -3.04 18.69 18.10
CA LYS A 224 -1.97 18.66 19.12
C LYS A 224 -0.67 18.13 18.53
N ASP A 225 0.46 18.64 19.00
CA ASP A 225 1.79 18.19 18.57
C ASP A 225 2.07 16.77 19.04
N GLU A 226 1.55 16.42 20.21
CA GLU A 226 1.62 15.09 20.81
C GLU A 226 0.96 14.05 19.91
N GLU A 227 -0.25 14.32 19.41
CA GLU A 227 -0.96 13.39 18.52
C GLU A 227 -0.30 13.31 17.14
N PHE A 228 0.16 14.44 16.61
CA PHE A 228 0.91 14.47 15.35
C PHE A 228 2.15 13.56 15.40
N ALA A 229 2.91 13.61 16.50
CA ALA A 229 4.08 12.77 16.71
C ALA A 229 3.71 11.32 17.06
N ARG A 230 2.73 11.09 17.95
CA ARG A 230 2.29 9.74 18.35
C ARG A 230 1.87 8.89 17.15
N GLN A 231 1.20 9.49 16.17
CA GLN A 231 0.79 8.79 14.94
C GLN A 231 1.95 8.24 14.11
N THR A 232 3.16 8.77 14.26
CA THR A 232 4.34 8.22 13.57
C THR A 232 4.78 6.86 14.15
N LEU A 233 4.31 6.53 15.36
CA LEU A 233 4.57 5.26 16.06
C LEU A 233 3.35 4.35 16.13
N ALA A 234 2.14 4.92 16.12
CA ALA A 234 0.90 4.21 16.41
C ALA A 234 -0.30 4.72 15.60
N GLY A 235 -0.05 5.40 14.49
CA GLY A 235 -1.08 5.84 13.54
C GLY A 235 -1.20 4.87 12.37
N VAL A 236 -1.74 5.37 11.25
CA VAL A 236 -1.96 4.58 10.03
C VAL A 236 -0.66 4.22 9.28
N ASN A 237 0.40 5.01 9.45
CA ASN A 237 1.68 4.81 8.78
C ASN A 237 2.86 4.75 9.79
N PRO A 238 2.87 3.76 10.71
CA PRO A 238 3.81 3.75 11.82
C PRO A 238 5.17 3.16 11.43
N ILE A 239 5.51 3.06 10.14
CA ILE A 239 6.67 2.29 9.64
C ILE A 239 7.75 3.13 8.96
N VAL A 240 7.59 4.45 8.91
CA VAL A 240 8.49 5.34 8.15
C VAL A 240 9.49 6.08 9.04
N ILE A 241 9.11 6.43 10.28
CA ILE A 241 10.00 7.17 11.19
C ILE A 241 11.29 6.39 11.44
N GLN A 242 12.40 7.12 11.52
CA GLN A 242 13.73 6.56 11.70
C GLN A 242 14.54 7.37 12.71
N CYS A 243 15.48 6.73 13.40
CA CYS A 243 16.43 7.41 14.27
C CYS A 243 17.36 8.28 13.42
N LEU A 244 17.52 9.56 13.79
CA LEU A 244 18.38 10.48 13.05
C LEU A 244 19.84 10.10 13.24
N GLN A 245 20.51 9.72 12.15
CA GLN A 245 21.92 9.28 12.17
C GLN A 245 22.92 10.44 12.12
N LYS A 246 22.59 11.50 11.38
CA LYS A 246 23.47 12.64 11.14
C LYS A 246 22.68 13.94 11.16
N PHE A 247 23.22 14.95 11.82
CA PHE A 247 22.68 16.30 11.82
C PHE A 247 23.63 17.31 11.14
N PRO A 248 23.11 18.27 10.35
CA PRO A 248 21.73 18.30 9.84
C PRO A 248 21.50 17.14 8.85
N PRO A 249 20.24 16.69 8.67
CA PRO A 249 19.92 15.68 7.67
C PRO A 249 20.24 16.19 6.25
N SER A 250 20.43 15.26 5.31
CA SER A 250 20.73 15.57 3.92
C SER A 250 20.01 14.59 3.01
N GLY A 251 19.51 15.09 1.87
CA GLY A 251 18.98 14.23 0.81
C GLY A 251 20.07 13.53 0.02
N SER A 252 19.68 12.56 -0.80
CA SER A 252 20.58 11.82 -1.69
C SER A 252 20.42 12.16 -3.18
N LEU A 253 19.65 13.20 -3.50
CA LEU A 253 19.38 13.59 -4.89
C LEU A 253 20.56 14.36 -5.51
N ASP A 254 20.59 14.41 -6.85
CA ASP A 254 21.62 15.14 -7.60
C ASP A 254 21.56 16.64 -7.32
N GLU A 255 22.66 17.19 -6.78
CA GLU A 255 22.78 18.61 -6.44
C GLU A 255 22.66 19.53 -7.65
N ASN A 256 23.05 19.07 -8.84
CA ASN A 256 22.91 19.86 -10.06
C ASN A 256 21.46 20.07 -10.47
N MET A 257 20.58 19.13 -10.08
CA MET A 257 19.17 19.14 -10.45
C MET A 257 18.28 19.74 -9.35
N TYR A 258 18.64 19.52 -8.08
CA TYR A 258 17.79 19.87 -6.94
C TYR A 258 18.45 20.83 -5.93
N GLY A 259 19.61 21.40 -6.27
CA GLY A 259 20.36 22.31 -5.42
C GLY A 259 21.04 21.63 -4.23
N GLN A 260 21.53 22.41 -3.26
CA GLN A 260 22.19 21.89 -2.07
C GLN A 260 21.29 20.89 -1.32
N GLN A 261 21.75 19.66 -1.04
CA GLN A 261 20.92 18.65 -0.37
C GLN A 261 20.85 18.75 1.16
N LYS A 262 21.81 19.45 1.76
CA LYS A 262 21.89 19.67 3.21
C LYS A 262 20.65 20.44 3.70
N SER A 263 20.01 19.94 4.75
CA SER A 263 18.85 20.58 5.36
C SER A 263 19.18 21.96 5.93
N ALA A 264 18.22 22.88 5.84
CA ALA A 264 18.27 24.20 6.45
C ALA A 264 17.98 24.19 7.97
N ILE A 265 17.63 23.03 8.55
CA ILE A 265 17.43 22.92 10.00
C ILE A 265 18.78 23.08 10.71
N THR A 266 18.91 24.12 11.53
CA THR A 266 20.09 24.39 12.35
C THR A 266 19.88 23.97 13.80
N ALA A 267 20.98 23.87 14.57
CA ALA A 267 20.91 23.58 16.00
C ALA A 267 20.06 24.62 16.76
N GLN A 268 20.18 25.90 16.40
CA GLN A 268 19.41 27.00 17.01
C GLN A 268 17.90 26.82 16.89
N HIS A 269 17.41 26.16 15.83
CA HIS A 269 15.99 25.88 15.65
C HIS A 269 15.46 24.88 16.70
N ILE A 270 16.26 23.91 17.12
CA ILE A 270 15.78 22.75 17.88
C ILE A 270 16.29 22.66 19.32
N GLU A 271 17.48 23.19 19.65
CA GLU A 271 18.14 22.98 20.95
C GLU A 271 17.29 23.42 22.15
N LYS A 272 16.49 24.48 22.00
CA LYS A 272 15.58 24.95 23.05
C LYS A 272 14.51 23.91 23.44
N ARG A 273 14.32 22.88 22.63
CA ARG A 273 13.32 21.82 22.80
C ARG A 273 13.92 20.45 23.13
N LEU A 274 15.24 20.37 23.35
CA LEU A 274 15.95 19.10 23.60
C LEU A 274 16.23 18.86 25.09
N GLU A 275 15.41 19.43 25.98
CA GLU A 275 15.56 19.28 27.45
C GLU A 275 16.96 19.63 27.99
N GLY A 276 17.63 20.60 27.35
CA GLY A 276 18.98 21.04 27.74
C GLY A 276 20.12 20.23 27.13
N LEU A 277 19.85 19.24 26.29
CA LEU A 277 20.85 18.55 25.49
C LEU A 277 21.27 19.38 24.26
N SER A 278 22.54 19.28 23.88
CA SER A 278 22.94 19.70 22.53
C SER A 278 22.41 18.73 21.47
N VAL A 279 22.41 19.16 20.20
CA VAL A 279 21.99 18.29 19.10
C VAL A 279 22.84 17.01 19.03
N ASP A 280 24.16 17.13 19.19
CA ASP A 280 25.08 15.99 19.16
C ASP A 280 24.82 15.02 20.32
N GLN A 281 24.53 15.54 21.52
CA GLN A 281 24.16 14.70 22.67
C GLN A 281 22.84 13.98 22.43
N ALA A 282 21.83 14.67 21.92
CA ALA A 282 20.52 14.09 21.65
C ALA A 282 20.60 13.02 20.54
N ALA A 283 21.39 13.24 19.48
CA ALA A 283 21.64 12.24 18.45
C ALA A 283 22.42 11.03 19.00
N ALA A 284 23.51 11.26 19.74
CA ALA A 284 24.32 10.19 20.34
C ALA A 284 23.51 9.32 21.32
N CYS A 285 22.58 9.93 22.06
CA CYS A 285 21.66 9.22 22.97
C CYS A 285 20.47 8.58 22.24
N LYS A 286 20.42 8.63 20.90
CA LYS A 286 19.28 8.15 20.08
C LYS A 286 17.93 8.75 20.49
N ARG A 287 17.93 10.04 20.82
CA ARG A 287 16.73 10.81 21.19
C ARG A 287 16.25 11.74 20.07
N LEU A 288 16.92 11.77 18.92
CA LEU A 288 16.47 12.50 17.73
C LEU A 288 16.01 11.53 16.64
N PHE A 289 14.86 11.83 16.06
CA PHE A 289 14.20 11.03 15.03
C PHE A 289 13.79 11.93 13.87
N ILE A 290 13.60 11.31 12.71
CA ILE A 290 13.22 11.99 11.49
C ILE A 290 12.15 11.22 10.74
N LEU A 291 11.17 11.97 10.23
CA LEU A 291 10.27 11.56 9.15
C LEU A 291 10.72 12.32 7.90
N ASP A 292 11.36 11.62 6.96
CA ASP A 292 12.00 12.23 5.78
C ASP A 292 11.28 11.82 4.50
N TYR A 293 10.48 12.73 3.95
CA TYR A 293 9.79 12.55 2.67
C TYR A 293 10.49 13.26 1.52
N TYR A 294 11.63 13.87 1.78
CA TYR A 294 12.25 14.76 0.80
C TYR A 294 12.65 14.01 -0.47
N ASP A 295 13.38 12.91 -0.37
CA ASP A 295 13.91 12.22 -1.55
C ASP A 295 12.80 11.58 -2.41
N ALA A 296 11.69 11.19 -1.77
CA ALA A 296 10.53 10.63 -2.47
C ALA A 296 9.72 11.70 -3.22
N PHE A 297 9.55 12.89 -2.64
CA PHE A 297 8.68 13.92 -3.19
C PHE A 297 9.40 14.96 -4.04
N MET A 298 10.64 15.35 -3.70
CA MET A 298 11.36 16.44 -4.36
C MET A 298 11.44 16.30 -5.89
N PRO A 299 11.67 15.09 -6.48
CA PRO A 299 11.64 14.92 -7.94
C PRO A 299 10.30 15.23 -8.61
N TYR A 300 9.22 15.29 -7.83
CA TYR A 300 7.84 15.48 -8.30
C TYR A 300 7.23 16.82 -7.91
N VAL A 301 7.81 17.57 -6.96
CA VAL A 301 7.22 18.82 -6.44
C VAL A 301 6.90 19.81 -7.54
N GLU A 302 7.85 20.09 -8.45
CA GLU A 302 7.62 21.05 -9.54
C GLU A 302 6.49 20.57 -10.47
N ARG A 303 6.52 19.29 -10.85
CA ARG A 303 5.53 18.67 -11.74
C ARG A 303 4.14 18.70 -11.12
N ILE A 304 4.02 18.35 -9.84
CA ILE A 304 2.76 18.40 -9.07
C ILE A 304 2.24 19.84 -8.98
N ASN A 305 3.11 20.80 -8.65
CA ASN A 305 2.71 22.20 -8.47
C ASN A 305 2.25 22.87 -9.77
N LYS A 306 2.62 22.32 -10.93
CA LYS A 306 2.17 22.75 -12.26
C LYS A 306 0.87 22.08 -12.73
N ILE A 307 0.32 21.09 -12.01
CA ILE A 307 -0.92 20.41 -12.41
C ILE A 307 -2.09 21.39 -12.51
N SER A 308 -2.28 22.24 -11.50
CA SER A 308 -3.31 23.27 -11.46
C SER A 308 -2.93 24.38 -10.49
N ASN A 309 -3.72 25.45 -10.42
CA ASN A 309 -3.52 26.49 -9.40
C ASN A 309 -3.87 25.98 -7.98
N ASP A 310 -4.77 25.01 -7.87
CA ASP A 310 -5.33 24.55 -6.59
C ASP A 310 -4.50 23.45 -5.92
N VAL A 311 -3.65 22.74 -6.67
CA VAL A 311 -2.79 21.68 -6.13
C VAL A 311 -1.39 22.23 -5.88
N LYS A 312 -0.94 22.19 -4.63
CA LYS A 312 0.42 22.57 -4.22
C LYS A 312 0.96 21.61 -3.17
N THR A 313 2.24 21.29 -3.27
CA THR A 313 2.96 20.43 -2.34
C THR A 313 4.39 20.93 -2.10
N TYR A 314 4.98 20.41 -1.04
CA TYR A 314 6.38 20.57 -0.68
C TYR A 314 6.96 19.18 -0.46
N ALA A 315 8.28 19.07 -0.61
CA ALA A 315 9.02 17.94 -0.08
C ALA A 315 9.34 18.22 1.39
N SER A 316 8.87 17.38 2.31
CA SER A 316 8.95 17.67 3.75
C SER A 316 9.97 16.82 4.51
N ARG A 317 10.56 17.42 5.56
CA ARG A 317 11.30 16.73 6.62
C ARG A 317 10.78 17.17 7.97
N THR A 318 10.61 16.22 8.89
CA THR A 318 10.18 16.53 10.26
C THR A 318 11.13 15.91 11.25
N LEU A 319 11.66 16.70 12.18
CA LEU A 319 12.45 16.21 13.29
C LEU A 319 11.59 16.08 14.54
N PHE A 320 11.82 14.99 15.27
CA PHE A 320 11.20 14.70 16.56
C PHE A 320 12.28 14.48 17.61
N PHE A 321 11.96 14.82 18.85
CA PHE A 321 12.76 14.55 20.02
C PHE A 321 12.00 13.61 20.95
N LEU A 322 12.66 12.56 21.43
CA LEU A 322 12.12 11.68 22.47
C LEU A 322 12.37 12.31 23.84
N THR A 323 11.30 12.68 24.52
CA THR A 323 11.32 13.30 25.85
C THR A 323 11.77 12.30 26.92
N LYS A 324 12.13 12.79 28.10
CA LYS A 324 12.47 11.91 29.24
C LYS A 324 11.24 11.15 29.75
N GLU A 325 10.05 11.62 29.44
CA GLU A 325 8.77 10.96 29.70
C GLU A 325 8.47 9.83 28.69
N GLY A 326 9.33 9.62 27.68
CA GLY A 326 9.19 8.54 26.70
C GLY A 326 8.27 8.86 25.52
N THR A 327 7.85 10.12 25.37
CA THR A 327 6.97 10.56 24.27
C THR A 327 7.75 11.30 23.19
N LEU A 328 7.29 11.23 21.93
CA LEU A 328 7.87 12.04 20.86
C LEU A 328 7.24 13.44 20.84
N SER A 329 8.10 14.46 20.76
CA SER A 329 7.73 15.84 20.51
C SER A 329 8.27 16.27 19.13
N PRO A 330 7.45 16.84 18.23
CA PRO A 330 7.98 17.45 17.02
C PRO A 330 8.78 18.70 17.40
N VAL A 331 9.94 18.93 16.76
CA VAL A 331 10.82 20.07 17.08
C VAL A 331 11.08 20.99 15.89
N ALA A 332 11.00 20.49 14.67
CA ALA A 332 11.10 21.30 13.46
C ALA A 332 10.47 20.59 12.25
N ILE A 333 9.94 21.38 11.32
CA ILE A 333 9.52 20.94 9.98
C ILE A 333 10.28 21.78 8.95
N GLU A 334 10.91 21.14 7.99
CA GLU A 334 11.44 21.78 6.79
C GLU A 334 10.51 21.48 5.61
N LEU A 335 10.10 22.53 4.89
CA LEU A 335 9.37 22.42 3.63
C LEU A 335 10.27 22.92 2.50
N CYS A 336 10.45 22.08 1.49
CA CYS A 336 11.36 22.36 0.37
C CYS A 336 10.62 22.45 -0.97
N LEU A 337 11.05 23.40 -1.80
CA LEU A 337 10.75 23.50 -3.22
C LEU A 337 12.04 23.30 -4.04
N PRO A 338 11.96 22.70 -5.22
CA PRO A 338 13.11 22.59 -6.12
C PRO A 338 13.51 23.97 -6.66
N PRO A 339 14.73 24.10 -7.21
CA PRO A 339 15.13 25.23 -8.05
C PRO A 339 14.09 25.50 -9.15
N ILE A 340 13.68 26.76 -9.33
CA ILE A 340 12.85 27.19 -10.46
C ILE A 340 13.62 28.28 -11.21
N ASP A 341 13.89 28.06 -12.50
CA ASP A 341 14.52 29.01 -13.43
C ASP A 341 15.81 29.66 -12.87
N GLU A 342 16.83 28.84 -12.57
CA GLU A 342 18.16 29.23 -12.07
C GLU A 342 18.22 29.76 -10.61
N ASN A 343 17.10 29.79 -9.88
CA ASN A 343 17.10 30.10 -8.45
C ASN A 343 17.49 28.89 -7.59
N GLU A 344 18.15 29.12 -6.45
CA GLU A 344 18.42 28.07 -5.47
C GLU A 344 17.14 27.41 -4.94
N ALA A 345 17.24 26.15 -4.53
CA ALA A 345 16.15 25.43 -3.89
C ALA A 345 15.66 26.20 -2.64
N VAL A 346 14.35 26.43 -2.55
CA VAL A 346 13.77 27.14 -1.40
C VAL A 346 13.57 26.17 -0.25
N ARG A 347 14.18 26.46 0.89
CA ARG A 347 14.07 25.66 2.12
C ARG A 347 13.57 26.55 3.25
N LYS A 348 12.39 26.27 3.79
CA LYS A 348 11.82 27.02 4.94
C LYS A 348 11.66 26.10 6.13
N VAL A 349 12.14 26.55 7.29
CA VAL A 349 12.04 25.83 8.55
C VAL A 349 10.98 26.47 9.43
N PHE A 350 10.08 25.64 9.93
CA PHE A 350 9.04 25.99 10.90
C PHE A 350 9.34 25.26 12.20
N THR A 351 9.11 25.93 13.33
CA THR A 351 9.28 25.34 14.67
C THR A 351 7.96 25.46 15.41
N PRO A 352 7.69 24.59 16.41
CA PRO A 352 6.46 24.69 17.19
C PRO A 352 6.29 26.09 17.78
N ALA A 353 5.06 26.59 17.72
CA ALA A 353 4.69 27.91 18.21
C ALA A 353 3.36 27.84 18.96
N LYS A 354 3.05 28.91 19.71
CA LYS A 354 1.83 28.95 20.52
C LYS A 354 0.59 29.06 19.64
N ASP A 355 -0.44 28.28 19.96
CA ASP A 355 -1.74 28.41 19.32
C ASP A 355 -2.29 29.85 19.40
N GLY A 356 -2.91 30.31 18.31
CA GLY A 356 -3.50 31.64 18.20
C GLY A 356 -2.53 32.75 17.77
N THR A 357 -1.25 32.46 17.54
CA THR A 357 -0.32 33.39 16.86
C THR A 357 -0.19 33.07 15.37
N GLU A 358 0.35 34.00 14.59
CA GLU A 358 0.66 33.77 13.16
C GLU A 358 1.61 32.59 13.00
N GLU A 359 2.65 32.50 13.84
CA GLU A 359 3.60 31.40 13.83
C GLU A 359 2.94 30.06 14.20
N GLY A 360 1.97 30.07 15.13
CA GLY A 360 1.16 28.90 15.47
C GLY A 360 0.32 28.42 14.28
N ALA A 361 -0.28 29.34 13.52
CA ALA A 361 -1.01 29.02 12.30
C ALA A 361 -0.09 28.45 11.20
N LEU A 362 1.09 29.06 11.00
CA LEU A 362 2.10 28.57 10.06
C LEU A 362 2.62 27.17 10.45
N TRP A 363 2.81 26.91 11.75
CA TRP A 363 3.18 25.60 12.26
C TRP A 363 2.12 24.54 11.97
N LEU A 364 0.84 24.86 12.18
CA LEU A 364 -0.27 23.97 11.86
C LEU A 364 -0.33 23.64 10.36
N LEU A 365 -0.11 24.65 9.49
CA LEU A 365 -0.03 24.45 8.04
C LEU A 365 1.18 23.60 7.64
N ALA A 366 2.33 23.78 8.29
CA ALA A 366 3.50 22.95 8.05
C ALA A 366 3.22 21.47 8.40
N LYS A 367 2.56 21.20 9.52
CA LYS A 367 2.10 19.84 9.88
C LYS A 367 1.11 19.27 8.86
N ALA A 368 0.20 20.09 8.32
CA ALA A 368 -0.74 19.67 7.29
C ALA A 368 -0.02 19.23 6.00
N HIS A 369 1.01 19.96 5.55
CA HIS A 369 1.84 19.54 4.42
C HIS A 369 2.59 18.24 4.69
N VAL A 370 3.15 18.05 5.89
CA VAL A 370 3.76 16.77 6.28
C VAL A 370 2.73 15.64 6.23
N LYS A 371 1.52 15.85 6.74
CA LYS A 371 0.46 14.84 6.71
C LYS A 371 -0.04 14.54 5.29
N SER A 372 -0.03 15.52 4.39
CA SER A 372 -0.31 15.29 2.96
C SER A 372 0.77 14.41 2.31
N ASN A 373 2.06 14.67 2.57
CA ASN A 373 3.15 13.79 2.12
C ASN A 373 3.04 12.39 2.74
N ASP A 374 2.81 12.30 4.05
CA ASP A 374 2.65 11.06 4.81
C ASP A 374 1.48 10.22 4.29
N ALA A 375 0.34 10.83 4.00
CA ALA A 375 -0.83 10.14 3.44
C ALA A 375 -0.55 9.60 2.03
N GLY A 376 0.11 10.37 1.17
CA GLY A 376 0.52 9.93 -0.16
C GLY A 376 1.54 8.79 -0.10
N TYR A 377 2.56 8.92 0.73
CA TYR A 377 3.57 7.86 0.93
C TYR A 377 2.96 6.60 1.54
N HIS A 378 2.10 6.75 2.55
CA HIS A 378 1.36 5.65 3.15
C HIS A 378 0.60 4.86 2.08
N GLN A 379 -0.28 5.53 1.32
CA GLN A 379 -1.14 4.82 0.37
C GLN A 379 -0.35 4.19 -0.78
N LEU A 380 0.65 4.89 -1.32
CA LEU A 380 1.37 4.45 -2.51
C LEU A 380 2.50 3.47 -2.21
N VAL A 381 3.18 3.65 -1.08
CA VAL A 381 4.39 2.90 -0.72
C VAL A 381 4.09 1.91 0.39
N SER A 382 3.74 2.39 1.58
CA SER A 382 3.60 1.55 2.77
C SER A 382 2.46 0.53 2.64
N HIS A 383 1.37 0.93 1.99
CA HIS A 383 0.18 0.12 1.73
C HIS A 383 0.28 -0.54 0.36
N TRP A 384 0.05 0.19 -0.74
CA TRP A 384 -0.01 -0.41 -2.07
C TRP A 384 1.26 -1.17 -2.47
N LEU A 385 2.43 -0.53 -2.46
CA LEU A 385 3.65 -1.17 -2.94
C LEU A 385 4.07 -2.33 -2.01
N ARG A 386 4.23 -2.05 -0.72
CA ARG A 386 4.84 -2.98 0.24
C ARG A 386 3.93 -4.14 0.66
N THR A 387 2.61 -4.06 0.46
CA THR A 387 1.69 -5.18 0.70
C THR A 387 1.10 -5.70 -0.60
N HIS A 388 0.20 -4.96 -1.25
CA HIS A 388 -0.55 -5.41 -2.43
C HIS A 388 0.35 -5.84 -3.59
N CYS A 389 1.20 -4.93 -4.05
CA CYS A 389 1.98 -5.10 -5.28
C CYS A 389 3.09 -6.14 -5.12
N ILE A 390 3.76 -6.19 -3.96
CA ILE A 390 4.86 -7.13 -3.70
C ILE A 390 4.35 -8.54 -3.39
N THR A 391 3.14 -8.68 -2.84
CA THR A 391 2.58 -10.01 -2.54
C THR A 391 2.20 -10.76 -3.82
N GLU A 392 1.63 -10.08 -4.82
CA GLU A 392 1.10 -10.70 -6.04
C GLU A 392 2.11 -11.59 -6.81
N PRO A 393 3.40 -11.19 -7.01
CA PRO A 393 4.42 -12.08 -7.57
C PRO A 393 4.60 -13.41 -6.81
N PHE A 394 4.51 -13.41 -5.47
CA PHE A 394 4.65 -14.64 -4.68
C PHE A 394 3.44 -15.57 -4.85
N ILE A 395 2.24 -15.02 -5.03
CA ILE A 395 1.03 -15.79 -5.34
C ILE A 395 1.22 -16.50 -6.69
N ILE A 396 1.59 -15.73 -7.72
CA ILE A 396 1.83 -16.25 -9.06
C ILE A 396 2.93 -17.33 -9.03
N ALA A 397 4.06 -17.09 -8.36
CA ALA A 397 5.14 -18.06 -8.24
C ALA A 397 4.69 -19.34 -7.55
N THR A 398 3.96 -19.22 -6.44
CA THR A 398 3.48 -20.35 -5.65
C THR A 398 2.57 -21.26 -6.49
N HIS A 399 1.61 -20.70 -7.22
CA HIS A 399 0.70 -21.49 -8.05
C HIS A 399 1.39 -22.08 -9.30
N ARG A 400 2.44 -21.43 -9.80
CA ARG A 400 3.21 -21.90 -10.96
C ARG A 400 4.19 -23.02 -10.64
N GLN A 401 4.80 -22.99 -9.46
CA GLN A 401 5.98 -23.83 -9.16
C GLN A 401 5.75 -24.84 -8.04
N LEU A 402 4.79 -24.62 -7.15
CA LEU A 402 4.51 -25.53 -6.06
C LEU A 402 3.19 -26.27 -6.32
N SER A 403 3.25 -27.61 -6.35
CA SER A 403 2.04 -28.42 -6.45
C SER A 403 1.10 -28.14 -5.27
N LYS A 404 -0.22 -28.32 -5.47
CA LYS A 404 -1.21 -28.30 -4.36
C LYS A 404 -0.92 -29.32 -3.24
N MET A 405 -0.11 -30.35 -3.52
CA MET A 405 0.38 -31.29 -2.51
C MET A 405 1.62 -30.80 -1.76
N HIS A 406 2.30 -29.76 -2.23
CA HIS A 406 3.53 -29.25 -1.65
C HIS A 406 3.27 -28.64 -0.26
N PRO A 407 4.11 -28.94 0.76
CA PRO A 407 3.89 -28.41 2.11
C PRO A 407 3.97 -26.88 2.16
N VAL A 408 4.89 -26.27 1.40
CA VAL A 408 5.02 -24.79 1.32
C VAL A 408 3.82 -24.16 0.59
N TYR A 409 3.24 -24.81 -0.43
CA TYR A 409 2.00 -24.35 -1.05
C TYR A 409 0.90 -24.20 0.00
N LYS A 410 0.67 -25.28 0.77
CA LYS A 410 -0.36 -25.29 1.83
C LYS A 410 -0.08 -24.31 2.96
N LEU A 411 1.18 -24.01 3.23
CA LEU A 411 1.59 -23.03 4.22
C LEU A 411 1.24 -21.60 3.76
N LEU A 412 1.50 -21.29 2.49
CA LEU A 412 1.45 -19.92 1.98
C LEU A 412 0.07 -19.50 1.46
N THR A 413 -0.66 -20.39 0.77
CA THR A 413 -1.92 -20.01 0.12
C THR A 413 -2.99 -19.40 1.03
N PRO A 414 -3.13 -19.76 2.32
CA PRO A 414 -4.07 -19.06 3.21
C PRO A 414 -3.76 -17.56 3.38
N HIS A 415 -2.51 -17.14 3.15
CA HIS A 415 -2.07 -15.75 3.26
C HIS A 415 -2.24 -14.97 1.95
N TYR A 416 -2.74 -15.60 0.88
CA TYR A 416 -2.89 -15.00 -0.45
C TYR A 416 -4.34 -14.67 -0.81
N VAL A 417 -5.28 -15.17 0.01
CA VAL A 417 -6.72 -15.00 -0.18
C VAL A 417 -7.04 -13.52 -0.49
N ASP A 418 -7.84 -13.33 -1.53
CA ASP A 418 -8.37 -12.05 -2.03
C ASP A 418 -7.36 -11.05 -2.59
N THR A 419 -6.06 -11.30 -2.49
CA THR A 419 -5.03 -10.34 -2.91
C THR A 419 -5.08 -10.09 -4.43
N MET A 420 -5.20 -11.14 -5.26
CA MET A 420 -5.28 -10.95 -6.71
C MET A 420 -6.59 -10.29 -7.13
N ASP A 421 -7.71 -10.56 -6.44
CA ASP A 421 -9.01 -9.97 -6.75
C ASP A 421 -9.06 -8.48 -6.41
N ILE A 422 -8.56 -8.09 -5.23
CA ILE A 422 -8.48 -6.67 -4.88
C ILE A 422 -7.46 -5.94 -5.77
N ASN A 423 -6.33 -6.56 -6.10
CA ASN A 423 -5.32 -5.93 -6.97
C ASN A 423 -5.84 -5.71 -8.40
N GLN A 424 -6.58 -6.66 -8.97
CA GLN A 424 -7.14 -6.48 -10.31
C GLN A 424 -8.19 -5.35 -10.36
N ALA A 425 -8.99 -5.22 -9.29
CA ALA A 425 -9.96 -4.13 -9.15
C ALA A 425 -9.25 -2.78 -8.92
N ALA A 426 -8.17 -2.76 -8.14
CA ALA A 426 -7.37 -1.58 -7.93
C ALA A 426 -6.75 -1.06 -9.24
N ARG A 427 -6.18 -1.96 -10.06
CA ARG A 427 -5.70 -1.59 -11.42
C ARG A 427 -6.82 -1.03 -12.30
N GLN A 428 -8.06 -1.44 -12.08
CA GLN A 428 -9.19 -1.01 -12.89
C GLN A 428 -9.78 0.33 -12.46
N SER A 429 -9.79 0.63 -11.16
CA SER A 429 -10.60 1.75 -10.64
C SER A 429 -9.89 2.65 -9.62
N LEU A 430 -8.82 2.18 -9.01
CA LEU A 430 -8.14 2.87 -7.91
C LEU A 430 -6.88 3.58 -8.40
N ILE A 431 -5.96 2.84 -9.02
CA ILE A 431 -4.61 3.30 -9.37
C ILE A 431 -4.42 3.59 -10.87
N ASN A 432 -5.48 3.45 -11.67
CA ASN A 432 -5.41 3.78 -13.08
C ASN A 432 -5.33 5.30 -13.32
N GLY A 433 -4.95 5.68 -14.54
CA GLY A 433 -5.03 7.06 -15.00
C GLY A 433 -6.44 7.60 -14.80
N GLY A 434 -6.55 8.70 -14.06
CA GLY A 434 -7.82 9.31 -13.67
C GLY A 434 -8.64 8.46 -12.68
N GLY A 435 -8.03 7.50 -11.97
CA GLY A 435 -8.67 6.70 -10.92
C GLY A 435 -8.74 7.44 -9.58
N ILE A 436 -9.30 6.77 -8.56
CA ILE A 436 -9.55 7.37 -7.24
C ILE A 436 -8.29 7.95 -6.60
N ILE A 437 -7.15 7.25 -6.66
CA ILE A 437 -5.90 7.73 -6.03
C ILE A 437 -5.43 9.02 -6.68
N GLU A 438 -5.45 9.10 -8.01
CA GLU A 438 -4.99 10.30 -8.71
C GLU A 438 -5.92 11.50 -8.53
N GLN A 439 -7.21 11.25 -8.26
CA GLN A 439 -8.17 12.31 -7.97
C GLN A 439 -8.14 12.75 -6.50
N GLY A 440 -7.83 11.83 -5.58
CA GLY A 440 -7.94 12.07 -4.13
C GLY A 440 -6.65 12.43 -3.42
N PHE A 441 -5.48 12.22 -4.03
CA PHE A 441 -4.17 12.46 -3.41
C PHE A 441 -3.38 13.53 -4.14
N THR A 442 -2.61 14.32 -3.38
CA THR A 442 -1.82 15.46 -3.89
C THR A 442 -0.80 15.06 -4.97
N THR A 443 -0.37 13.80 -5.01
CA THR A 443 0.54 13.26 -6.03
C THR A 443 -0.08 13.17 -7.42
N GLY A 444 -1.41 13.19 -7.53
CA GLY A 444 -2.14 13.26 -8.79
C GLY A 444 -1.73 12.18 -9.79
N ARG A 445 -1.57 12.58 -11.05
CA ARG A 445 -1.15 11.70 -12.16
C ARG A 445 0.25 11.08 -12.03
N TYR A 446 1.05 11.51 -11.05
CA TYR A 446 2.42 11.01 -10.81
C TYR A 446 2.48 9.94 -9.72
N SER A 447 1.34 9.60 -9.11
CA SER A 447 1.23 8.68 -7.97
C SER A 447 1.93 7.35 -8.19
N MET A 448 1.60 6.65 -9.28
CA MET A 448 2.16 5.33 -9.53
C MET A 448 3.63 5.37 -9.95
N GLU A 449 4.03 6.40 -10.70
CA GLU A 449 5.42 6.66 -11.05
C GLU A 449 6.30 6.84 -9.80
N MET A 450 5.83 7.63 -8.83
CA MET A 450 6.52 7.87 -7.56
C MET A 450 6.72 6.57 -6.78
N SER A 451 5.69 5.70 -6.71
CA SER A 451 5.83 4.39 -6.06
C SER A 451 6.91 3.52 -6.71
N SER A 452 7.06 3.60 -8.04
CA SER A 452 8.10 2.87 -8.77
C SER A 452 9.51 3.41 -8.50
N LYS A 453 9.68 4.73 -8.34
CA LYS A 453 10.97 5.30 -7.93
C LYS A 453 11.38 4.84 -6.53
N VAL A 454 10.44 4.81 -5.59
CA VAL A 454 10.70 4.32 -4.23
C VAL A 454 11.02 2.83 -4.22
N TYR A 455 10.41 2.03 -5.11
CA TYR A 455 10.71 0.60 -5.24
C TYR A 455 12.20 0.31 -5.53
N LYS A 456 12.96 1.25 -6.12
CA LYS A 456 14.41 1.09 -6.34
C LYS A 456 15.20 0.83 -5.05
N GLN A 457 14.71 1.34 -3.93
CA GLN A 457 15.34 1.20 -2.62
C GLN A 457 14.77 0.02 -1.82
N TRP A 458 13.75 -0.67 -2.35
CA TRP A 458 13.13 -1.77 -1.64
C TRP A 458 14.04 -3.00 -1.62
N THR A 459 14.18 -3.61 -0.44
CA THR A 459 14.92 -4.86 -0.28
C THR A 459 14.09 -5.88 0.50
N PHE A 460 14.00 -7.11 -0.01
CA PHE A 460 13.19 -8.16 0.61
C PHE A 460 13.64 -8.50 2.05
N ASN A 461 14.95 -8.55 2.28
CA ASN A 461 15.52 -8.96 3.56
C ASN A 461 15.24 -7.96 4.69
N GLU A 462 14.92 -6.72 4.36
CA GLU A 462 14.56 -5.69 5.35
C GLU A 462 13.06 -5.65 5.64
N GLN A 463 12.22 -6.46 4.98
CA GLN A 463 10.77 -6.43 5.23
C GLN A 463 10.35 -7.21 6.47
N GLY A 464 11.24 -8.06 7.00
CA GLY A 464 11.00 -8.69 8.30
C GLY A 464 11.10 -7.66 9.41
N LEU A 465 10.09 -7.59 10.29
CA LEU A 465 9.97 -6.51 11.26
C LEU A 465 11.24 -6.25 12.12
N PRO A 466 11.96 -7.27 12.64
CA PRO A 466 13.22 -7.02 13.34
C PRO A 466 14.29 -6.36 12.47
N ALA A 467 14.41 -6.76 11.20
CA ALA A 467 15.39 -6.21 10.28
C ALA A 467 15.03 -4.76 9.90
N ASP A 468 13.75 -4.49 9.62
CA ASP A 468 13.22 -3.14 9.37
C ASP A 468 13.51 -2.19 10.54
N LEU A 469 13.17 -2.60 11.78
CA LEU A 469 13.39 -1.77 12.97
C LEU A 469 14.87 -1.46 13.19
N VAL A 470 15.77 -2.42 12.96
CA VAL A 470 17.22 -2.20 13.06
C VAL A 470 17.71 -1.27 11.94
N ALA A 471 17.25 -1.48 10.70
CA ALA A 471 17.63 -0.66 9.55
C ALA A 471 17.23 0.81 9.72
N ARG A 472 16.03 1.07 10.26
CA ARG A 472 15.56 2.42 10.61
C ARG A 472 16.20 2.98 11.89
N GLY A 473 17.04 2.20 12.57
CA GLY A 473 17.67 2.57 13.84
C GLY A 473 16.67 2.66 15.01
N MET A 474 15.49 2.06 14.89
CA MET A 474 14.42 2.03 15.89
C MET A 474 14.59 0.88 16.90
N ALA A 475 15.51 -0.05 16.65
CA ALA A 475 15.90 -1.10 17.56
C ALA A 475 17.39 -1.43 17.44
N VAL A 476 17.94 -2.10 18.45
CA VAL A 476 19.30 -2.65 18.44
C VAL A 476 19.27 -4.13 18.81
N PRO A 477 20.12 -4.98 18.19
CA PRO A 477 20.31 -6.34 18.65
C PRO A 477 20.79 -6.36 20.10
N ASP A 478 20.12 -7.15 20.94
CA ASP A 478 20.45 -7.31 22.35
C ASP A 478 20.14 -8.76 22.77
N PRO A 479 21.16 -9.63 22.93
CA PRO A 479 20.96 -11.04 23.29
C PRO A 479 20.27 -11.25 24.64
N LYS A 480 20.20 -10.23 25.50
CA LYS A 480 19.53 -10.31 26.81
C LYS A 480 18.09 -9.84 26.76
N ALA A 481 17.68 -9.13 25.71
CA ALA A 481 16.31 -8.68 25.54
C ALA A 481 15.41 -9.82 25.03
N PRO A 482 14.10 -9.76 25.31
CA PRO A 482 13.13 -10.64 24.65
C PRO A 482 13.32 -10.60 23.14
N HIS A 483 13.27 -11.77 22.52
CA HIS A 483 13.44 -11.93 21.07
C HIS A 483 14.80 -11.46 20.51
N GLY A 484 15.79 -11.17 21.36
CA GLY A 484 17.11 -10.73 20.95
C GLY A 484 17.17 -9.28 20.45
N LEU A 485 16.14 -8.46 20.75
CA LEU A 485 15.97 -7.12 20.20
C LEU A 485 15.53 -6.13 21.28
N ARG A 486 16.20 -4.98 21.36
CA ARG A 486 15.81 -3.89 22.26
C ARG A 486 15.39 -2.67 21.47
N LEU A 487 14.17 -2.20 21.69
CA LEU A 487 13.66 -0.99 21.05
C LEU A 487 14.41 0.26 21.55
N VAL A 488 14.56 1.24 20.67
CA VAL A 488 15.11 2.56 21.01
C VAL A 488 14.04 3.44 21.66
N ILE A 489 12.78 3.29 21.23
CA ILE A 489 11.60 3.85 21.90
C ILE A 489 10.87 2.67 22.53
N GLU A 490 10.87 2.60 23.87
CA GLU A 490 10.27 1.48 24.60
C GLU A 490 8.76 1.37 24.34
N ASP A 491 8.06 2.51 24.34
CA ASP A 491 6.63 2.61 24.02
C ASP A 491 6.42 2.98 22.54
N TYR A 492 6.76 2.06 21.65
CA TYR A 492 6.45 2.14 20.21
C TYR A 492 5.41 1.05 19.87
N PRO A 493 4.10 1.37 19.94
CA PRO A 493 3.05 0.35 19.94
C PRO A 493 3.08 -0.62 18.75
N TYR A 494 3.26 -0.11 17.52
CA TYR A 494 3.39 -0.96 16.32
C TYR A 494 4.55 -1.96 16.44
N ALA A 495 5.70 -1.51 16.96
CA ALA A 495 6.88 -2.37 17.08
C ALA A 495 6.72 -3.37 18.22
N VAL A 496 6.22 -2.93 19.38
CA VAL A 496 5.97 -3.79 20.55
C VAL A 496 5.04 -4.94 20.17
N ASP A 497 3.85 -4.64 19.65
CA ASP A 497 2.86 -5.65 19.29
C ASP A 497 3.34 -6.49 18.10
N GLY A 498 3.92 -5.83 17.09
CA GLY A 498 4.36 -6.47 15.87
C GLY A 498 5.48 -7.49 16.10
N ILE A 499 6.41 -7.24 17.03
CA ILE A 499 7.51 -8.17 17.33
C ILE A 499 6.95 -9.48 17.86
N ASP A 500 5.99 -9.44 18.77
CA ASP A 500 5.39 -10.66 19.32
C ASP A 500 4.69 -11.47 18.22
N ILE A 501 3.90 -10.82 17.36
CA ILE A 501 3.27 -11.47 16.21
C ILE A 501 4.32 -12.08 15.27
N TRP A 502 5.40 -11.34 14.98
CA TRP A 502 6.48 -11.81 14.11
C TRP A 502 7.12 -13.11 14.64
N PHE A 503 7.48 -13.15 15.93
CA PHE A 503 8.14 -14.32 16.51
C PHE A 503 7.20 -15.52 16.67
N VAL A 504 5.90 -15.29 16.92
CA VAL A 504 4.89 -16.36 16.90
C VAL A 504 4.78 -16.97 15.49
N ILE A 505 4.67 -16.14 14.45
CA ILE A 505 4.62 -16.60 13.06
C ILE A 505 5.91 -17.34 12.69
N ARG A 506 7.07 -16.79 13.05
CA ARG A 506 8.37 -17.42 12.81
C ARG A 506 8.47 -18.80 13.46
N GLN A 507 8.02 -18.93 14.70
CA GLN A 507 8.03 -20.21 15.42
C GLN A 507 7.10 -21.22 14.74
N TRP A 508 5.86 -20.83 14.43
CA TRP A 508 4.91 -21.68 13.70
C TRP A 508 5.48 -22.18 12.36
N VAL A 509 6.02 -21.27 11.55
CA VAL A 509 6.62 -21.61 10.25
C VAL A 509 7.81 -22.56 10.44
N SER A 510 8.66 -22.32 11.43
CA SER A 510 9.81 -23.17 11.72
C SER A 510 9.39 -24.59 12.11
N ASP A 511 8.41 -24.71 13.00
CA ASP A 511 7.88 -26.00 13.45
C ASP A 511 7.23 -26.75 12.29
N TYR A 512 6.40 -26.07 11.49
CA TYR A 512 5.76 -26.67 10.33
C TYR A 512 6.77 -27.17 9.29
N LEU A 513 7.77 -26.35 8.92
CA LEU A 513 8.76 -26.73 7.92
C LEU A 513 9.65 -27.88 8.40
N SER A 514 9.96 -27.96 9.70
CA SER A 514 10.76 -29.04 10.30
C SER A 514 10.12 -30.44 10.14
N LEU A 515 8.81 -30.50 9.93
CA LEU A 515 8.10 -31.76 9.64
C LEU A 515 8.53 -32.34 8.29
N TYR A 516 8.88 -31.50 7.32
CA TYR A 516 9.15 -31.87 5.93
C TYR A 516 10.64 -31.79 5.57
N TYR A 517 11.34 -30.76 6.04
CA TYR A 517 12.76 -30.53 5.75
C TYR A 517 13.59 -30.82 7.00
N LYS A 518 14.53 -31.77 6.90
CA LYS A 518 15.37 -32.20 8.04
C LYS A 518 16.71 -31.51 8.11
N ASP A 519 17.17 -30.98 6.98
CA ASP A 519 18.43 -30.27 6.84
C ASP A 519 18.42 -29.39 5.58
N ASP A 520 19.42 -28.53 5.45
CA ASP A 520 19.61 -27.63 4.30
C ASP A 520 19.72 -28.40 2.97
N THR A 521 20.20 -29.65 3.00
CA THR A 521 20.32 -30.48 1.79
C THR A 521 18.94 -30.85 1.27
N SER A 522 17.99 -31.16 2.14
CA SER A 522 16.61 -31.45 1.78
C SER A 522 15.90 -30.24 1.15
N VAL A 523 16.20 -29.03 1.62
CA VAL A 523 15.70 -27.77 1.02
C VAL A 523 16.31 -27.56 -0.38
N LYS A 524 17.64 -27.71 -0.51
CA LYS A 524 18.35 -27.53 -1.80
C LYS A 524 17.95 -28.54 -2.87
N LYS A 525 17.53 -29.75 -2.48
CA LYS A 525 17.08 -30.82 -3.40
C LYS A 525 15.64 -30.65 -3.87
N ASP A 526 14.86 -29.79 -3.22
CA ASP A 526 13.47 -29.57 -3.57
C ASP A 526 13.33 -28.74 -4.85
N LYS A 527 13.20 -29.43 -5.98
CA LYS A 527 13.16 -28.79 -7.30
C LYS A 527 11.97 -27.86 -7.51
N GLU A 528 10.85 -28.08 -6.81
CA GLU A 528 9.70 -27.17 -6.91
C GLU A 528 9.98 -25.87 -6.15
N LEU A 529 10.58 -25.97 -4.97
CA LEU A 529 10.96 -24.80 -4.18
C LEU A 529 12.09 -23.98 -4.82
N GLN A 530 13.01 -24.61 -5.56
CA GLN A 530 14.11 -23.91 -6.23
C GLN A 530 13.71 -23.23 -7.56
N ALA A 531 12.61 -23.64 -8.18
CA ALA A 531 12.13 -23.15 -9.48
C ALA A 531 11.24 -21.92 -9.34
#